data_AF-A0A2M8B070-F1
#
_entry.id   AF-A0A2M8B070-F1
#
_cell.length_a   1.000
_cell.length_b   1.000
_cell.length_c   1.000
_cell.angle_alpha   90.00
_cell.angle_beta   90.00
_cell.angle_gamma   90.00
#
_symmetry.space_group_name_H-M   'P 1'
#
loop_
_entity.id
_entity.type
_entity.pdbx_description
1 polymer ?
#
loop_
_entity_poly.entity_id
_entity_poly.type
_entity_poly.pdbx_seq_one_letter_code
_entity_poly.pdbx_strand_id
1 'polypeptide(L)'
;MNPLPYFVQSPLLRSVPEVYHAFLGVDPVEGRGRRERLREVFSLAAETVGTLKQVHSASVLFFEPGDGDVPGGWKREGDALWTEVPGTGVGVHTADCVPILLAHPKIRVVAAVHDRDRLGDRDRVRGRSPRAVTPLPLLLLQRRPAVTVVET
;
A
#
# COMPACT_ATOMS: atom_id res chain seq x y z
N MET A 1 -16.76 -18.55 -11.66
CA MET A 1 -15.82 -17.63 -11.01
C MET A 1 -15.55 -16.52 -12.01
N ASN A 2 -15.68 -15.26 -11.61
CA ASN A 2 -15.26 -14.17 -12.49
C ASN A 2 -13.73 -14.23 -12.63
N PRO A 3 -13.16 -13.88 -13.80
CA PRO A 3 -11.72 -13.88 -13.95
C PRO A 3 -11.08 -12.88 -12.99
N LEU A 4 -9.93 -13.26 -12.43
CA LEU A 4 -9.13 -12.40 -11.56
C LEU A 4 -8.39 -11.34 -12.40
N PRO A 5 -8.11 -10.15 -11.83
CA PRO A 5 -7.20 -9.19 -12.44
C PRO A 5 -5.86 -9.82 -12.79
N TYR A 6 -5.24 -9.38 -13.89
CA TYR A 6 -3.83 -9.68 -14.11
C TYR A 6 -3.01 -8.99 -13.03
N PHE A 7 -2.02 -9.67 -12.46
CA PHE A 7 -1.14 -9.06 -11.46
C PHE A 7 0.28 -9.62 -11.54
N VAL A 8 1.23 -8.81 -11.06
CA VAL A 8 2.63 -9.20 -10.91
C VAL A 8 2.95 -9.30 -9.42
N GLN A 9 3.81 -10.25 -9.06
CA GLN A 9 4.35 -10.37 -7.72
C GLN A 9 5.88 -10.47 -7.77
N SER A 10 6.54 -9.62 -6.99
CA SER A 10 7.96 -9.79 -6.65
C SER A 10 8.23 -11.13 -5.92
N PRO A 11 9.19 -11.95 -6.37
CA PRO A 11 9.66 -13.12 -5.64
C PRO A 11 10.20 -12.80 -4.24
N LEU A 12 10.81 -11.61 -4.07
CA LEU A 12 11.37 -11.18 -2.79
C LEU A 12 10.27 -10.99 -1.74
N LEU A 13 9.20 -10.28 -2.08
CA LEU A 13 8.07 -10.06 -1.17
C LEU A 13 7.26 -11.35 -0.96
N ARG A 14 7.16 -12.22 -1.99
CA ARG A 14 6.52 -13.53 -1.85
C ARG A 14 7.23 -14.44 -0.84
N SER A 15 8.53 -14.23 -0.64
CA SER A 15 9.31 -14.98 0.35
C SER A 15 9.11 -14.52 1.80
N VAL A 16 8.45 -13.37 2.02
CA VAL A 16 8.18 -12.86 3.36
C VAL A 16 6.94 -13.57 3.93
N PRO A 17 7.05 -14.31 5.05
CA PRO A 17 5.92 -15.00 5.64
C PRO A 17 4.81 -14.03 6.04
N GLU A 18 3.56 -14.47 5.87
CA GLU A 18 2.37 -13.69 6.27
C GLU A 18 2.24 -12.33 5.57
N VAL A 19 2.94 -12.11 4.45
CA VAL A 19 2.80 -10.93 3.60
C VAL A 19 2.20 -11.34 2.26
N TYR A 20 1.13 -10.66 1.87
CA TYR A 20 0.55 -10.77 0.54
C TYR A 20 0.72 -9.44 -0.18
N HIS A 21 1.21 -9.49 -1.41
CA HIS A 21 1.30 -8.30 -2.24
C HIS A 21 0.85 -8.55 -3.66
N ALA A 22 0.48 -7.50 -4.37
CA ALA A 22 0.31 -7.57 -5.81
C ALA A 22 0.54 -6.18 -6.42
N PHE A 23 1.11 -6.18 -7.62
CA PHE A 23 1.02 -5.08 -8.56
C PHE A 23 -0.13 -5.41 -9.50
N LEU A 24 -1.32 -4.85 -9.25
CA LEU A 24 -2.48 -5.10 -10.09
C LEU A 24 -2.29 -4.43 -11.45
N GLY A 25 -2.56 -5.16 -12.52
CA GLY A 25 -2.62 -4.65 -13.87
C GLY A 25 -4.07 -4.57 -14.36
N VAL A 26 -4.27 -4.81 -15.66
CA VAL A 26 -5.58 -4.72 -16.30
C VAL A 26 -6.56 -5.72 -15.69
N ASP A 27 -7.75 -5.23 -15.32
CA ASP A 27 -8.87 -6.09 -14.94
C ASP A 27 -9.57 -6.60 -16.21
N PRO A 28 -9.73 -7.94 -16.38
CA PRO A 28 -10.46 -8.49 -17.51
C PRO A 28 -11.99 -8.28 -17.42
N VAL A 29 -12.51 -7.84 -16.28
CA VAL A 29 -13.93 -7.53 -16.09
C VAL A 29 -14.15 -6.02 -16.19
N GLU A 30 -14.83 -5.62 -17.26
CA GLU A 30 -15.18 -4.23 -17.51
C GLU A 30 -16.04 -3.66 -16.38
N GLY A 31 -15.68 -2.46 -15.91
CA GLY A 31 -16.41 -1.77 -14.84
C GLY A 31 -16.15 -2.30 -13.42
N ARG A 32 -15.29 -3.31 -13.22
CA ARG A 32 -14.98 -3.79 -11.87
C ARG A 32 -14.25 -2.72 -11.05
N GLY A 33 -14.93 -2.26 -10.01
CA GLY A 33 -14.40 -1.24 -9.09
C GLY A 33 -13.25 -1.78 -8.23
N ARG A 34 -12.40 -0.86 -7.76
CA ARG A 34 -11.30 -1.12 -6.81
C ARG A 34 -11.72 -2.01 -5.63
N ARG A 35 -12.81 -1.67 -4.97
CA ARG A 35 -13.33 -2.39 -3.79
C ARG A 35 -13.60 -3.86 -4.07
N GLU A 36 -14.12 -4.17 -5.26
CA GLU A 36 -14.39 -5.53 -5.70
C GLU A 36 -13.09 -6.25 -6.04
N ARG A 37 -12.16 -5.59 -6.76
CA ARG A 37 -10.82 -6.12 -7.05
C ARG A 37 -10.07 -6.54 -5.79
N LEU A 38 -10.04 -5.68 -4.77
CA LEU A 38 -9.39 -5.95 -3.48
C LEU A 38 -9.98 -7.19 -2.80
N ARG A 39 -11.31 -7.34 -2.84
CA ARG A 39 -12.01 -8.51 -2.29
C ARG A 39 -11.66 -9.78 -3.07
N GLU A 40 -11.69 -9.73 -4.40
CA GLU A 40 -11.41 -10.90 -5.26
C GLU A 40 -9.95 -11.37 -5.14
N VAL A 41 -8.97 -10.46 -5.10
CA VAL A 41 -7.54 -10.82 -5.09
C VAL A 41 -7.05 -11.18 -3.69
N PHE A 42 -7.43 -10.42 -2.66
CA PHE A 42 -6.86 -10.56 -1.32
C PHE A 42 -7.81 -11.16 -0.29
N SER A 43 -9.07 -11.41 -0.64
CA SER A 43 -10.11 -11.83 0.31
C SER A 43 -10.22 -10.88 1.53
N LEU A 44 -9.87 -9.61 1.34
CA LEU A 44 -9.93 -8.57 2.36
C LEU A 44 -11.15 -7.67 2.17
N ALA A 45 -11.66 -7.17 3.28
CA ALA A 45 -12.64 -6.10 3.27
C ALA A 45 -11.94 -4.80 2.80
N ALA A 46 -12.51 -4.09 1.83
CA ALA A 46 -11.87 -2.90 1.26
C ALA A 46 -11.60 -1.82 2.33
N GLU A 47 -12.41 -1.81 3.39
CA GLU A 47 -12.28 -0.92 4.55
C GLU A 47 -11.01 -1.19 5.38
N THR A 48 -10.36 -2.33 5.21
CA THR A 48 -9.08 -2.63 5.87
C THR A 48 -7.88 -2.32 4.98
N VAL A 49 -8.08 -1.89 3.73
CA VAL A 49 -7.01 -1.55 2.79
C VAL A 49 -7.03 -0.05 2.50
N GLY A 50 -6.01 0.66 2.96
CA GLY A 50 -5.90 2.10 2.83
C GLY A 50 -5.04 2.56 1.66
N THR A 51 -5.41 3.70 1.09
CA THR A 51 -4.56 4.50 0.17
C THR A 51 -4.66 5.96 0.60
N LEU A 52 -3.72 6.79 0.17
CA LEU A 52 -3.74 8.23 0.43
C LEU A 52 -4.14 9.01 -0.82
N LYS A 53 -4.57 10.26 -0.61
CA LYS A 53 -4.59 11.23 -1.70
C LYS A 53 -3.15 11.61 -2.01
N GLN A 54 -2.61 11.02 -3.07
CA GLN A 54 -1.23 11.25 -3.50
C GLN A 54 -1.07 12.66 -4.06
N VAL A 55 -0.08 13.37 -3.55
CA VAL A 55 0.16 14.80 -3.85
C VAL A 55 1.61 15.07 -4.24
N HIS A 56 2.37 14.02 -4.57
CA HIS A 56 3.79 14.10 -4.95
C HIS A 56 4.66 14.75 -3.86
N SER A 57 4.34 14.45 -2.61
CA SER A 57 5.07 14.85 -1.41
C SER A 57 6.07 13.77 -0.97
N ALA A 58 6.83 14.08 0.08
CA ALA A 58 7.63 13.10 0.81
C ALA A 58 6.95 12.64 2.12
N SER A 59 5.64 12.88 2.26
CA SER A 59 4.90 12.58 3.49
C SER A 59 4.66 11.08 3.64
N VAL A 60 5.05 10.54 4.80
CA VAL A 60 4.88 9.15 5.18
C VAL A 60 3.93 9.08 6.37
N LEU A 61 2.84 8.33 6.24
CA LEU A 61 1.81 8.21 7.27
C LEU A 61 1.66 6.76 7.74
N PHE A 62 1.29 6.59 9.00
CA PHE A 62 0.82 5.30 9.53
C PHE A 62 -0.66 5.12 9.19
N PHE A 63 -1.07 3.91 8.82
CA PHE A 63 -2.45 3.55 8.57
C PHE A 63 -3.33 3.77 9.80
N GLU A 64 -4.37 4.58 9.65
CA GLU A 64 -5.43 4.75 10.62
C GLU A 64 -6.71 4.10 10.09
N PRO A 65 -7.63 3.62 10.96
CA PRO A 65 -8.91 3.04 10.53
C PRO A 65 -9.72 3.92 9.57
N GLY A 66 -9.47 5.23 9.57
CA GLY A 66 -10.11 6.19 8.67
C GLY A 66 -9.61 6.16 7.22
N ASP A 67 -8.46 5.56 6.92
CA ASP A 67 -7.82 5.53 5.59
C ASP A 67 -8.29 4.39 4.69
N GLY A 68 -8.97 3.39 5.27
CA GLY A 68 -9.56 2.30 4.52
C GLY A 68 -10.43 2.82 3.38
N ASP A 69 -10.59 2.04 2.32
CA ASP A 69 -11.52 2.37 1.25
C ASP A 69 -12.94 2.46 1.85
N VAL A 70 -13.44 3.68 2.01
CA VAL A 70 -14.77 3.99 2.53
C VAL A 70 -15.45 5.04 1.65
N PRO A 71 -16.79 5.09 1.60
CA PRO A 71 -17.52 6.14 0.90
C PRO A 71 -17.05 7.54 1.36
N GLY A 72 -16.84 8.45 0.42
CA GLY A 72 -16.31 9.80 0.68
C GLY A 72 -14.85 10.00 0.27
N GLY A 73 -14.15 8.94 -0.14
CA GLY A 73 -12.80 9.04 -0.70
C GLY A 73 -11.70 9.26 0.34
N TRP A 74 -10.56 9.78 -0.11
CA TRP A 74 -9.37 9.97 0.74
C TRP A 74 -9.56 11.09 1.76
N LYS A 75 -9.14 10.84 3.00
CA LYS A 75 -9.19 11.82 4.10
C LYS A 75 -7.87 12.53 4.35
N ARG A 76 -6.75 11.93 3.96
CA ARG A 76 -5.40 12.41 4.24
C ARG A 76 -4.56 12.44 2.97
N GLU A 77 -3.69 13.45 2.91
CA GLU A 77 -2.72 13.64 1.84
C GLU A 77 -1.37 13.05 2.21
N GLY A 78 -0.73 12.38 1.26
CA GLY A 78 0.62 11.83 1.42
C GLY A 78 0.94 10.80 0.35
N ASP A 79 2.19 10.36 0.32
CA ASP A 79 2.72 9.55 -0.78
C ASP A 79 3.36 8.25 -0.26
N ALA A 80 3.31 8.00 1.05
CA ALA A 80 3.63 6.70 1.62
C ALA A 80 2.69 6.37 2.78
N LEU A 81 2.22 5.13 2.80
CA LEU A 81 1.38 4.59 3.87
C LEU A 81 1.98 3.28 4.35
N TRP A 82 2.12 3.13 5.66
CA TRP A 82 2.63 1.91 6.28
C TRP A 82 1.71 1.42 7.39
N THR A 83 1.77 0.13 7.69
CA THR A 83 1.02 -0.46 8.79
C THR A 83 1.80 -1.61 9.41
N GLU A 84 1.54 -1.83 10.69
CA GLU A 84 1.94 -3.03 11.41
C GLU A 84 0.75 -3.84 11.96
N VAL A 85 -0.47 -3.38 11.64
CA VAL A 85 -1.71 -3.97 12.14
C VAL A 85 -2.05 -5.20 11.30
N PRO A 86 -2.16 -6.40 11.88
CA PRO A 86 -2.55 -7.59 11.12
C PRO A 86 -3.94 -7.46 10.51
N GLY A 87 -4.13 -7.98 9.29
CA GLY A 87 -5.41 -7.92 8.58
C GLY A 87 -5.76 -6.58 7.96
N THR A 88 -4.88 -5.58 8.08
CA THR A 88 -4.94 -4.35 7.27
C THR A 88 -4.00 -4.45 6.07
N GLY A 89 -4.27 -3.60 5.08
CA GLY A 89 -3.37 -3.40 3.97
C GLY A 89 -3.17 -1.94 3.63
N VAL A 90 -2.08 -1.66 2.94
CA VAL A 90 -1.72 -0.32 2.48
C VAL A 90 -1.40 -0.37 1.00
N GLY A 91 -1.69 0.71 0.30
CA GLY A 91 -1.41 0.80 -1.12
C GLY A 91 -1.24 2.19 -1.68
N VAL A 92 -0.87 2.21 -2.96
CA VAL A 92 -0.70 3.41 -3.77
C VAL A 92 -1.28 3.17 -5.16
N HIS A 93 -1.70 4.26 -5.78
CA HIS A 93 -2.17 4.35 -7.16
C HIS A 93 -1.04 4.86 -8.05
N THR A 94 -0.85 4.29 -9.24
CA THR A 94 0.21 4.78 -10.14
C THR A 94 -0.24 4.83 -11.58
N ALA A 95 -0.06 5.99 -12.21
CA ALA A 95 -0.01 6.14 -13.66
C ALA A 95 1.34 6.76 -13.99
N ASP A 96 2.26 5.95 -14.52
CA ASP A 96 3.66 6.27 -14.86
C ASP A 96 4.64 6.49 -13.69
N CYS A 97 4.15 6.74 -12.47
CA CYS A 97 5.00 6.78 -11.27
C CYS A 97 5.44 5.38 -10.83
N VAL A 98 6.53 5.29 -10.08
CA VAL A 98 7.10 4.02 -9.62
C VAL A 98 6.49 3.64 -8.25
N PRO A 99 5.74 2.53 -8.16
CA PRO A 99 5.28 2.03 -6.89
C PRO A 99 6.39 1.23 -6.19
N ILE A 100 6.68 1.56 -4.94
CA ILE A 100 7.64 0.82 -4.10
C ILE A 100 6.86 0.14 -2.97
N LEU A 101 6.98 -1.19 -2.90
CA LEU A 101 6.44 -1.98 -1.80
C LEU A 101 7.57 -2.48 -0.90
N LEU A 102 7.38 -2.30 0.40
CA LEU A 102 8.32 -2.69 1.44
C LEU A 102 7.64 -3.64 2.42
N ALA A 103 8.35 -4.67 2.83
CA ALA A 103 7.95 -5.57 3.89
C ALA A 103 9.17 -5.96 4.71
N HIS A 104 9.04 -5.98 6.04
CA HIS A 104 10.12 -6.44 6.89
C HIS A 104 10.05 -7.96 7.11
N PRO A 105 11.13 -8.74 6.94
CA PRO A 105 11.10 -10.21 6.98
C PRO A 105 10.99 -10.82 8.40
N LYS A 106 10.85 -10.02 9.45
CA LYS A 106 10.97 -10.48 10.85
C LYS A 106 9.95 -9.82 11.78
N ILE A 107 9.66 -8.55 11.54
CA ILE A 107 8.59 -7.82 12.21
C ILE A 107 7.47 -7.58 11.22
N ARG A 108 6.23 -7.52 11.71
CA ARG A 108 5.03 -7.40 10.89
C ARG A 108 4.83 -5.96 10.46
N VAL A 109 5.67 -5.47 9.55
CA VAL A 109 5.58 -4.10 9.03
C VAL A 109 5.60 -4.16 7.52
N VAL A 110 4.65 -3.46 6.91
CA VAL A 110 4.57 -3.27 5.46
C VAL A 110 4.33 -1.81 5.11
N ALA A 111 4.81 -1.39 3.94
CA ALA A 111 4.59 -0.04 3.42
C ALA A 111 4.40 -0.05 1.90
N ALA A 112 3.60 0.90 1.43
CA ALA A 112 3.46 1.24 0.02
C ALA A 112 3.86 2.70 -0.17
N VAL A 113 4.70 2.97 -1.16
CA VAL A 113 5.25 4.29 -1.46
C VAL A 113 5.02 4.61 -2.92
N HIS A 114 4.48 5.79 -3.16
CA HIS A 114 4.34 6.42 -4.45
C HIS A 114 5.60 7.25 -4.68
N ASP A 115 6.51 6.74 -5.50
CA ASP A 115 7.72 7.47 -5.86
C ASP A 115 7.60 8.01 -7.28
N ARG A 116 7.72 9.33 -7.40
CA ARG A 116 7.88 9.94 -8.71
C ARG A 116 9.34 9.83 -9.08
N ASP A 117 9.63 9.05 -10.11
CA ASP A 117 10.97 8.95 -10.65
C ASP A 117 11.51 10.35 -10.98
N ARG A 118 12.57 10.76 -10.25
CA ARG A 118 13.21 12.08 -10.37
C ARG A 118 14.13 12.18 -11.59
N LEU A 119 14.28 11.13 -12.40
CA LEU A 119 15.13 11.19 -13.59
C LEU A 119 14.71 12.27 -14.62
N GLY A 120 13.50 12.84 -14.50
CA GLY A 120 13.04 14.01 -15.25
C GLY A 120 12.95 15.34 -14.48
N ASP A 121 13.19 15.38 -13.16
CA ASP A 121 12.97 16.58 -12.33
C ASP A 121 14.24 16.98 -11.56
N ARG A 122 15.18 17.60 -12.29
CA ARG A 122 16.45 18.08 -11.74
C ARG A 122 16.35 19.41 -10.98
N ASP A 123 15.17 20.02 -10.80
CA ASP A 123 15.06 21.31 -10.14
C ASP A 123 13.84 21.42 -9.22
N ARG A 124 14.00 21.01 -7.94
CA ARG A 124 13.45 21.70 -6.75
C ARG A 124 13.67 20.88 -5.47
N VAL A 125 14.84 21.06 -4.85
CA VAL A 125 15.00 20.86 -3.40
C VAL A 125 14.62 22.17 -2.72
N ARG A 126 13.45 22.21 -2.06
CA ARG A 126 13.23 23.14 -0.94
C ARG A 126 12.80 22.32 0.27
N GLY A 127 13.56 22.54 1.33
CA GLY A 127 13.74 21.61 2.43
C GLY A 127 12.50 21.36 3.28
N ARG A 128 12.47 20.17 3.87
CA ARG A 128 11.93 19.95 5.20
C ARG A 128 12.66 18.78 5.87
N SER A 129 13.09 19.03 7.10
CA SER A 129 13.80 18.11 8.00
C SER A 129 12.98 16.85 8.26
N PRO A 130 13.58 15.64 8.26
CA PRO A 130 12.95 14.48 8.87
C PRO A 130 13.12 14.60 10.39
N ARG A 131 12.00 14.66 11.13
CA ARG A 131 12.02 14.51 12.59
C ARG A 131 11.51 13.12 12.97
N ALA A 132 12.40 12.43 13.67
CA ALA A 132 12.20 11.41 14.69
C ALA A 132 11.56 10.07 14.28
N VAL A 133 12.46 9.09 14.19
CA VAL A 133 12.27 7.66 14.48
C VAL A 133 11.96 7.50 15.98
N THR A 134 11.03 6.61 16.33
CA THR A 134 10.83 6.12 17.70
C THR A 134 10.75 4.58 17.66
N PRO A 135 11.42 3.85 18.58
CA PRO A 135 11.41 2.38 18.60
C PRO A 135 10.31 1.82 19.54
N LEU A 136 10.12 0.47 19.48
CA LEU A 136 9.43 -0.45 20.44
C LEU A 136 8.01 -0.90 20.01
N PRO A 137 7.42 -2.00 20.56
CA PRO A 137 7.97 -3.20 21.24
C PRO A 137 7.42 -4.55 20.67
N LEU A 138 7.97 -5.65 21.20
CA LEU A 138 7.59 -7.06 21.01
C LEU A 138 6.34 -7.40 21.85
N LEU A 139 5.29 -8.07 21.31
CA LEU A 139 4.59 -9.27 21.85
C LEU A 139 3.21 -9.57 21.18
N LEU A 140 2.90 -10.89 21.13
CA LEU A 140 1.60 -11.61 21.08
C LEU A 140 0.97 -12.06 19.75
N LEU A 141 0.70 -13.38 19.74
CA LEU A 141 -0.05 -14.21 18.79
C LEU A 141 -1.26 -13.48 18.19
N GLN A 142 -1.50 -13.61 16.87
CA GLN A 142 -2.81 -13.84 16.20
C GLN A 142 -2.61 -14.04 14.68
N ARG A 143 -3.58 -14.73 14.04
CA ARG A 143 -3.51 -15.46 12.75
C ARG A 143 -4.03 -14.71 11.51
N ARG A 144 -3.59 -13.47 11.25
CA ARG A 144 -3.95 -12.82 9.96
C ARG A 144 -2.74 -12.15 9.33
N PRO A 145 -2.55 -12.31 8.02
CA PRO A 145 -1.42 -11.72 7.32
C PRO A 145 -1.52 -10.20 7.21
N ALA A 146 -0.39 -9.53 7.00
CA ALA A 146 -0.30 -8.15 6.56
C ALA A 146 -0.35 -8.11 5.03
N VAL A 147 -1.01 -7.11 4.44
CA VAL A 147 -1.19 -7.03 2.97
C VAL A 147 -0.64 -5.71 2.43
N THR A 148 -0.03 -5.74 1.26
CA THR A 148 0.47 -4.54 0.57
C THR A 148 -0.04 -4.54 -0.86
N VAL A 149 -0.78 -3.52 -1.27
CA VAL A 149 -1.45 -3.50 -2.57
C VAL A 149 -0.92 -2.37 -3.42
N VAL A 150 -0.55 -2.62 -4.67
CA VAL A 150 -0.36 -1.56 -5.67
C VAL A 150 -1.45 -1.69 -6.69
N GLU A 151 -2.09 -0.57 -6.99
CA GLU A 151 -3.05 -0.47 -8.07
C GLU A 151 -2.53 0.49 -9.12
N THR A 152 -2.63 0.09 -10.38
CA THR A 152 -2.46 0.96 -11.55
C THR A 152 -3.79 1.61 -11.92
#